data_AF-A0A7E4UV80-F1
#
_entry.id   AF-A0A7E4UV80-F1
#
_cell.length_a   1.000
_cell.length_b   1.000
_cell.length_c   1.000
_cell.angle_alpha   90.00
_cell.angle_beta   90.00
_cell.angle_gamma   90.00
#
_symmetry.space_group_name_H-M   'P 1'
#
loop_
_entity.id
_entity.type
_entity.pdbx_description
1 polymer ?
#
loop_
_entity_poly.entity_id
_entity_poly.type
_entity_poly.pdbx_seq_one_letter_code
_entity_poly.pdbx_strand_id
1 'polypeptide(L)'
;MVGHKSFLLLQNEYPLEGSIDVSASCSLLPAPLREVTTGFWRLLSDHSVVRYWVRMVNGVIYETPQSDSNRTTSSIPTFTTNAENEPLFMIDISTICNRTVERETAIFSTSTDRRFCFYMDVVSFPRGSDVCEHKRFLVGVDSEAELIKWVRTINNIIDIIRNPVD
;
A
#
# COMPACT_ATOMS: atom_id res chain seq x y z
N MET A 1 4.29 6.95 4.94
CA MET A 1 5.02 8.23 5.09
C MET A 1 6.05 8.24 3.97
N VAL A 2 5.82 8.99 2.89
CA VAL A 2 6.68 8.91 1.69
C VAL A 2 7.83 9.90 1.82
N GLY A 3 9.06 9.39 1.86
CA GLY A 3 10.31 10.12 1.67
C GLY A 3 10.81 10.91 2.89
N HIS A 4 11.65 10.29 3.73
CA HIS A 4 12.54 11.05 4.61
C HIS A 4 13.85 11.31 3.86
N LYS A 5 14.08 12.55 3.42
CA LYS A 5 15.39 13.00 2.93
C LYS A 5 16.02 13.89 4.01
N SER A 6 17.14 13.44 4.55
CA SER A 6 17.99 14.25 5.42
C SER A 6 19.05 14.92 4.56
N PHE A 7 19.27 16.22 4.77
CA PHE A 7 20.36 16.95 4.11
C PHE A 7 21.43 17.24 5.16
N LEU A 8 22.66 16.82 4.88
CA LEU A 8 23.82 17.21 5.67
C LEU A 8 24.33 18.54 5.14
N LEU A 9 24.26 19.57 5.98
CA LEU A 9 25.02 20.79 5.78
C LEU A 9 26.47 20.45 6.14
N LEU A 10 27.30 20.15 5.14
CA LEU A 10 28.73 19.92 5.31
C LEU A 10 29.40 21.19 5.87
N GLN A 11 30.48 21.00 6.64
CA GLN A 11 31.29 22.06 7.26
C GLN A 11 31.62 23.17 6.25
N ASN A 12 30.80 24.22 6.25
CA ASN A 12 31.08 25.47 5.59
C ASN A 12 31.29 26.52 6.68
N GLU A 13 32.18 27.49 6.42
CA GLU A 13 32.31 28.67 7.26
C GLU A 13 31.03 29.50 7.11
N TYR A 14 30.14 29.40 8.10
CA TYR A 14 28.93 30.21 8.14
C TYR A 14 29.26 31.62 8.62
N PRO A 15 28.60 32.65 8.07
CA PRO A 15 28.83 34.02 8.51
C PRO A 15 28.48 34.17 10.00
N LEU A 16 29.35 34.83 10.76
CA LEU A 16 29.14 35.15 12.19
C LEU A 16 27.92 36.05 12.42
N GLU A 17 27.54 36.84 11.40
CA GLU A 17 26.32 37.65 11.37
C GLU A 17 25.62 37.49 10.01
N GLY A 18 24.33 37.12 10.04
CA GLY A 18 23.50 36.90 8.84
C GLY A 18 22.45 35.80 9.04
N SER A 19 21.59 35.58 8.05
CA SER A 19 20.59 34.51 8.03
C SER A 19 20.80 33.58 6.84
N ILE A 20 20.59 32.27 7.04
CA ILE A 20 20.58 31.26 5.99
C ILE A 20 19.12 30.87 5.75
N ASP A 21 18.61 31.12 4.55
CA ASP A 21 17.29 30.67 4.14
C ASP A 21 17.40 29.36 3.36
N VAL A 22 16.77 28.31 3.88
CA VAL A 22 16.62 27.03 3.20
C VAL A 22 15.18 26.93 2.70
N SER A 23 15.01 26.89 1.38
CA SER A 23 13.71 26.64 0.76
C SER A 23 13.68 25.24 0.16
N ALA A 24 12.57 24.54 0.38
CA ALA A 24 12.29 23.25 -0.23
C ALA A 24 10.91 23.32 -0.90
N SER A 25 10.82 22.80 -2.12
CA SER A 25 9.56 22.67 -2.84
C SER A 25 9.31 21.21 -3.17
N CYS A 26 8.13 20.69 -2.82
CA CYS A 26 7.71 19.36 -3.22
C CYS A 26 7.11 19.41 -4.62
N SER A 27 7.46 18.45 -5.48
CA SER A 27 6.71 18.20 -6.71
C SER A 27 5.36 17.56 -6.39
N LEU A 28 4.42 17.67 -7.33
CA LEU A 28 3.17 16.92 -7.24
C LEU A 28 3.46 15.42 -7.30
N LEU A 29 2.77 14.64 -6.47
CA LEU A 29 2.83 13.19 -6.54
C LEU A 29 2.45 12.72 -7.96
N PRO A 30 3.18 11.73 -8.53
CA PRO A 30 2.79 11.08 -9.77
C PRO A 30 1.30 10.69 -9.79
N ALA A 31 0.63 10.86 -10.93
CA ALA A 31 -0.82 10.61 -11.02
C ALA A 31 -1.26 9.25 -10.46
N PRO A 32 -0.55 8.12 -10.72
CA PRO A 32 -0.95 6.82 -10.18
C PRO A 32 -0.86 6.71 -8.66
N LEU A 33 -0.02 7.52 -7.99
CA LEU A 33 0.03 7.58 -6.53
C LEU A 33 -1.11 8.40 -5.93
N ARG A 34 -1.67 9.36 -6.70
CA ARG A 34 -2.80 10.19 -6.27
C ARG A 34 -4.14 9.49 -6.42
N GLU A 35 -4.24 8.51 -7.31
CA GLU A 35 -5.47 7.76 -7.55
C GLU A 35 -5.88 6.91 -6.35
N VAL A 36 -7.16 6.98 -6.00
CA VAL A 36 -7.74 6.12 -4.96
C VAL A 36 -8.31 4.89 -5.64
N THR A 37 -7.74 3.72 -5.33
CA THR A 37 -8.26 2.44 -5.80
C THR A 37 -8.95 1.72 -4.66
N THR A 38 -10.20 1.29 -4.86
CA THR A 38 -10.95 0.53 -3.85
C THR A 38 -11.46 -0.79 -4.42
N GLY A 39 -11.73 -1.74 -3.53
CA GLY A 39 -12.30 -3.03 -3.89
C GLY A 39 -12.36 -3.99 -2.70
N PHE A 40 -12.97 -5.14 -2.91
CA PHE A 40 -12.96 -6.23 -1.93
C PHE A 40 -11.79 -7.17 -2.18
N TRP A 41 -11.05 -7.46 -1.11
CA TRP A 41 -9.99 -8.46 -1.10
C TRP A 41 -10.38 -9.62 -0.21
N ARG A 42 -10.17 -10.83 -0.68
CA ARG A 42 -10.25 -12.06 0.10
C ARG A 42 -8.83 -12.45 0.45
N LEU A 43 -8.41 -12.28 1.70
CA LEU A 43 -7.11 -12.75 2.15
C LEU A 43 -7.24 -14.22 2.52
N LEU A 44 -6.46 -15.06 1.84
CA LEU A 44 -6.43 -16.50 2.10
C LEU A 44 -5.30 -16.81 3.10
N SER A 45 -5.68 -17.25 4.29
CA SER A 45 -4.78 -17.85 5.29
C SER A 45 -4.98 -19.36 5.32
N ASP A 46 -4.02 -20.11 5.87
CA ASP A 46 -3.98 -21.59 5.90
C ASP A 46 -5.25 -22.24 6.47
N HIS A 47 -6.06 -21.50 7.23
CA HIS A 47 -7.28 -22.00 7.89
C HIS A 47 -8.54 -21.16 7.67
N SER A 48 -8.47 -20.01 6.99
CA SER A 48 -9.63 -19.14 6.81
C SER A 48 -9.48 -18.20 5.62
N VAL A 49 -10.59 -17.91 4.96
CA VAL A 49 -10.69 -16.83 3.97
C VAL A 49 -11.50 -15.71 4.59
N VAL A 50 -10.90 -14.52 4.70
CA VAL A 50 -11.58 -13.34 5.23
C VAL A 50 -11.67 -12.28 4.15
N ARG A 51 -12.86 -11.69 3.98
CA ARG A 51 -13.14 -10.66 2.98
C ARG A 51 -13.07 -9.29 3.63
N TYR A 52 -12.20 -8.43 3.11
CA TYR A 52 -11.97 -7.07 3.57
C TYR A 52 -12.33 -6.08 2.46
N TRP A 53 -12.90 -4.94 2.84
CA TRP A 53 -12.93 -3.77 1.97
C TRP A 53 -11.60 -3.05 2.09
N VAL A 54 -10.93 -2.84 0.97
CA VAL A 54 -9.62 -2.19 0.95
C VAL A 54 -9.64 -0.93 0.11
N ARG A 55 -8.80 0.02 0.53
CA ARG A 55 -8.52 1.26 -0.19
C ARG A 55 -7.02 1.42 -0.32
N MET A 56 -6.57 1.71 -1.53
CA MET A 56 -5.21 2.13 -1.81
C MET A 56 -5.16 3.62 -2.10
N VAL A 57 -4.27 4.34 -1.42
CA VAL A 57 -4.01 5.77 -1.60
C VAL A 57 -2.56 6.07 -1.27
N ASN A 58 -1.89 6.89 -2.09
CA ASN A 58 -0.49 7.27 -1.91
C ASN A 58 0.46 6.08 -1.76
N GLY A 59 0.21 5.00 -2.50
CA GLY A 59 1.04 3.79 -2.45
C GLY A 59 0.90 2.95 -1.18
N VAL A 60 -0.13 3.21 -0.36
CA VAL A 60 -0.42 2.44 0.84
C VAL A 60 -1.83 1.86 0.74
N ILE A 61 -1.95 0.58 1.06
CA ILE A 61 -3.20 -0.18 1.08
C ILE A 61 -3.67 -0.28 2.52
N TYR A 62 -4.91 0.10 2.76
CA TYR A 62 -5.56 0.09 4.04
C TYR A 62 -6.75 -0.86 3.99
N GLU A 63 -6.88 -1.68 5.02
CA GLU A 63 -8.20 -2.20 5.40
C GLU A 63 -9.07 -1.02 5.87
N THR A 64 -10.35 -1.03 5.54
CA THR A 64 -11.27 0.02 5.95
C THR A 64 -12.41 -0.60 6.75
N PRO A 65 -12.66 -0.13 7.98
CA PRO A 65 -13.80 -0.59 8.77
C PRO A 65 -15.08 -0.34 7.99
N GLN A 66 -15.75 -1.41 7.58
CA GLN A 66 -17.08 -1.31 7.02
C GLN A 66 -18.06 -1.17 8.19
N SER A 67 -18.53 0.04 8.49
CA SER A 67 -19.68 0.20 9.37
C SER A 67 -20.89 -0.46 8.69
N ASP A 68 -21.49 -1.48 9.33
CA ASP A 68 -22.66 -2.21 8.82
C ASP A 68 -23.86 -1.30 8.44
N SER A 69 -23.85 -0.03 8.87
CA SER A 69 -24.93 0.93 8.66
C SER A 69 -24.99 1.59 7.28
N ASN A 70 -23.95 1.55 6.44
CA ASN A 70 -23.93 2.29 5.16
C ASN A 70 -23.78 1.36 3.96
N ARG A 71 -24.78 0.51 3.75
CA ARG A 71 -24.93 -0.29 2.50
C ARG A 71 -25.45 0.54 1.31
N THR A 72 -25.76 1.82 1.54
CA THR A 72 -26.26 2.76 0.53
C THR A 72 -25.74 4.14 0.82
N THR A 73 -24.55 4.47 0.31
CA THR A 73 -24.26 5.77 -0.36
C THR A 73 -22.80 5.84 -0.75
N SER A 74 -22.58 6.45 -1.91
CA SER A 74 -21.31 6.71 -2.59
C SER A 74 -20.39 7.66 -1.83
N SER A 75 -20.09 7.35 -0.57
CA SER A 75 -19.30 8.18 0.33
C SER A 75 -17.93 7.54 0.51
N ILE A 76 -16.89 8.15 -0.06
CA ILE A 76 -15.50 7.85 0.29
C ILE A 76 -15.38 8.05 1.81
N PRO A 77 -15.03 7.02 2.60
CA PRO A 77 -14.87 7.20 4.05
C PRO A 77 -13.78 8.24 4.28
N THR A 78 -14.18 9.33 4.93
CA THR A 78 -13.29 10.40 5.37
C THR A 78 -12.66 9.90 6.66
N PHE A 79 -11.36 9.61 6.64
CA PHE A 79 -10.64 9.17 7.84
C PHE A 79 -10.63 10.31 8.85
N THR A 80 -11.40 10.17 9.92
CA THR A 80 -11.13 10.86 11.19
C THR A 80 -10.16 9.98 11.98
N THR A 81 -9.06 10.57 12.43
CA THR A 81 -8.01 9.97 13.27
C THR A 81 -8.51 9.68 14.69
N ASN A 82 -9.62 8.97 14.81
CA ASN A 82 -10.12 8.46 16.07
C ASN A 82 -9.65 7.01 16.19
N ALA A 83 -9.20 6.60 17.39
CA ALA A 83 -8.71 5.25 17.67
C ALA A 83 -9.74 4.13 17.37
N GLU A 84 -11.01 4.49 17.19
CA GLU A 84 -12.09 3.58 16.80
C GLU A 84 -12.11 3.23 15.29
N ASN A 85 -11.27 3.86 14.47
CA ASN A 85 -11.19 3.67 13.02
C ASN A 85 -9.79 3.25 12.52
N GLU A 86 -8.94 2.69 13.40
CA GLU A 86 -7.62 2.22 12.98
C GLU A 86 -7.77 1.00 12.04
N PRO A 87 -7.15 1.01 10.85
CA PRO A 87 -7.24 -0.10 9.92
C PRO A 87 -6.65 -1.37 10.53
N LEU A 88 -7.33 -2.52 10.36
CA LEU A 88 -6.85 -3.81 10.88
C LEU A 88 -5.46 -4.17 10.32
N PHE A 89 -5.18 -3.74 9.09
CA PHE A 89 -3.86 -3.83 8.52
C PHE A 89 -3.59 -2.68 7.53
N MET A 90 -2.31 -2.38 7.36
CA MET A 90 -1.78 -1.43 6.39
C MET A 90 -0.59 -2.07 5.67
N ILE A 91 -0.58 -1.98 4.34
CA ILE A 91 0.51 -2.50 3.50
C ILE A 91 1.06 -1.34 2.67
N ASP A 92 2.29 -0.94 2.96
CA ASP A 92 3.03 0.05 2.16
C ASP A 92 3.62 -0.66 0.94
N ILE A 93 3.31 -0.22 -0.28
CA ILE A 93 3.79 -0.88 -1.51
C ILE A 93 5.32 -0.86 -1.61
N SER A 94 6.00 0.10 -0.98
CA SER A 94 7.47 0.11 -0.93
C SER A 94 8.06 -1.11 -0.20
N THR A 95 7.26 -1.79 0.61
CA THR A 95 7.67 -3.01 1.33
C THR A 95 7.44 -4.30 0.54
N ILE A 96 6.79 -4.21 -0.63
CA ILE A 96 6.61 -5.35 -1.52
C ILE A 96 7.95 -5.71 -2.15
N CYS A 97 8.35 -6.96 -2.02
CA CYS A 97 9.62 -7.51 -2.52
C CYS A 97 9.52 -8.04 -3.95
N ASN A 98 8.32 -8.36 -4.45
CA ASN A 98 8.15 -8.83 -5.82
C ASN A 98 8.63 -7.78 -6.81
N ARG A 99 9.37 -8.19 -7.85
CA ARG A 99 9.71 -7.29 -8.96
C ARG A 99 8.44 -6.74 -9.63
N THR A 100 7.50 -7.65 -9.84
CA THR A 100 6.15 -7.43 -10.37
C THR A 100 5.21 -8.36 -9.63
N VAL A 101 4.02 -7.88 -9.30
CA VAL A 101 2.91 -8.70 -8.82
C VAL A 101 2.25 -9.36 -10.03
N GLU A 102 1.99 -10.65 -9.94
CA GLU A 102 1.44 -11.44 -11.04
C GLU A 102 0.22 -12.22 -10.58
N ARG A 103 -0.61 -12.60 -11.56
CA ARG A 103 -1.74 -13.52 -11.33
C ARG A 103 -1.20 -14.84 -10.76
N GLU A 104 -1.82 -15.30 -9.69
CA GLU A 104 -1.56 -16.64 -9.16
C GLU A 104 -2.17 -17.68 -10.11
N THR A 105 -1.33 -18.58 -10.58
CA THR A 105 -1.69 -19.63 -11.54
C THR A 105 -1.47 -21.03 -10.98
N ALA A 106 -0.81 -21.16 -9.83
CA ALA A 106 -0.56 -22.44 -9.21
C ALA A 106 -1.85 -23.01 -8.60
N ILE A 107 -2.20 -24.22 -9.02
CA ILE A 107 -3.29 -25.03 -8.48
C ILE A 107 -2.82 -25.61 -7.14
N PHE A 108 -2.71 -24.78 -6.11
CA PHE A 108 -2.62 -25.30 -4.74
C PHE A 108 -4.03 -25.75 -4.30
N SER A 109 -4.09 -26.97 -3.77
CA SER A 109 -5.24 -27.86 -3.69
C SER A 109 -6.60 -27.30 -3.23
N THR A 110 -7.64 -27.86 -3.88
CA THR A 110 -9.00 -28.18 -3.39
C THR A 110 -10.03 -27.09 -3.05
N SER A 111 -9.70 -25.80 -2.98
CA SER A 111 -10.74 -24.76 -2.80
C SER A 111 -11.16 -24.12 -4.13
N THR A 112 -12.43 -24.27 -4.51
CA THR A 112 -13.09 -23.73 -5.73
C THR A 112 -13.07 -22.20 -5.86
N ASP A 113 -12.47 -21.50 -4.90
CA ASP A 113 -12.56 -20.05 -4.70
C ASP A 113 -11.30 -19.25 -5.07
N ARG A 114 -10.27 -19.92 -5.65
CA ARG A 114 -9.03 -19.26 -6.14
C ARG A 114 -9.11 -18.72 -7.57
N ARG A 115 -10.32 -18.55 -8.10
CA ARG A 115 -10.54 -17.88 -9.39
C ARG A 115 -10.30 -16.39 -9.16
N PHE A 116 -9.35 -15.83 -9.89
CA PHE A 116 -8.90 -14.43 -9.80
C PHE A 116 -8.11 -14.12 -8.51
N CYS A 117 -6.88 -14.62 -8.44
CA CYS A 117 -5.97 -14.35 -7.34
C CYS A 117 -4.63 -13.79 -7.85
N PHE A 118 -3.95 -13.07 -6.96
CA PHE A 118 -2.55 -12.66 -7.11
C PHE A 118 -1.86 -12.82 -5.75
N TYR A 119 -0.53 -12.89 -5.75
CA TYR A 119 0.24 -12.91 -4.51
C TYR A 119 1.19 -11.73 -4.44
N MET A 120 1.50 -11.31 -3.21
CA MET A 120 2.53 -10.33 -2.94
C MET A 120 3.32 -10.73 -1.70
N ASP A 121 4.62 -10.59 -1.79
CA ASP A 121 5.64 -10.86 -0.79
C ASP A 121 6.00 -9.53 -0.15
N VAL A 122 5.73 -9.38 1.14
CA VAL A 122 5.86 -8.14 1.90
C VAL A 122 6.86 -8.35 3.02
N VAL A 123 7.77 -7.39 3.17
CA VAL A 123 8.69 -7.32 4.30
C VAL A 123 8.19 -6.29 5.31
N SER A 124 8.01 -6.70 6.55
CA SER A 124 7.58 -5.81 7.64
C SER A 124 8.54 -5.85 8.81
N PHE A 125 8.68 -4.72 9.50
CA PHE A 125 9.35 -4.62 10.78
C PHE A 125 8.28 -4.40 11.86
N PRO A 126 7.88 -5.45 12.60
CA PRO A 126 6.95 -5.30 13.70
C PRO A 126 7.45 -4.24 14.69
N ARG A 127 6.54 -3.43 15.26
CA ARG A 127 6.94 -2.37 16.20
C ARG A 127 7.74 -2.95 17.36
N GLY A 128 8.92 -2.40 17.60
CA GLY A 128 9.82 -2.83 18.68
C GLY A 128 10.61 -4.10 18.38
N SER A 129 10.64 -4.56 17.11
CA SER A 129 11.43 -5.70 16.66
C SER A 129 12.52 -5.26 15.68
N ASP A 130 13.74 -5.71 15.93
CA ASP A 130 14.84 -5.63 14.95
C ASP A 130 14.79 -6.79 13.94
N VAL A 131 13.84 -7.72 14.12
CA VAL A 131 13.63 -8.86 13.23
C VAL A 131 12.69 -8.46 12.09
N CYS A 132 13.20 -8.63 10.87
CA CYS A 132 12.45 -8.52 9.63
C CYS A 132 11.55 -9.74 9.43
N GLU A 133 10.25 -9.52 9.24
CA GLU A 133 9.29 -10.58 8.87
C GLU A 133 8.99 -10.51 7.38
N HIS A 134 9.16 -11.64 6.69
CA HIS A 134 8.74 -11.81 5.30
C HIS A 134 7.41 -12.59 5.26
N LYS A 135 6.37 -11.97 4.73
CA LYS A 135 5.01 -12.53 4.63
C LYS A 135 4.53 -12.56 3.20
N ARG A 136 3.99 -13.70 2.75
CA ARG A 136 3.27 -13.82 1.49
C ARG A 136 1.79 -13.65 1.72
N PHE A 137 1.19 -12.65 1.07
CA PHE A 137 -0.25 -12.47 1.00
C PHE A 137 -0.78 -13.10 -0.28
N LEU A 138 -1.68 -14.07 -0.15
CA LEU A 138 -2.49 -14.54 -1.27
C LEU A 138 -3.83 -13.79 -1.26
N VAL A 139 -4.08 -13.01 -2.30
CA VAL A 139 -5.23 -12.12 -2.42
C VAL A 139 -6.16 -12.61 -3.52
N GLY A 140 -7.39 -12.96 -3.15
CA GLY A 140 -8.49 -13.21 -4.07
C GLY A 140 -9.35 -11.97 -4.28
N VAL A 141 -9.91 -11.83 -5.48
CA VAL A 141 -10.85 -10.75 -5.83
C VAL A 141 -12.09 -11.32 -6.49
N ASP A 142 -13.15 -10.51 -6.63
CA ASP A 142 -14.47 -11.01 -7.04
C ASP A 142 -14.62 -11.22 -8.56
N SER A 143 -13.72 -10.65 -9.38
CA SER A 143 -13.78 -10.77 -10.84
C SER A 143 -12.41 -10.65 -11.52
N GLU A 144 -12.32 -11.11 -12.77
CA GLU A 144 -11.12 -10.93 -13.60
C GLU A 144 -10.79 -9.46 -13.86
N ALA A 145 -11.81 -8.62 -14.01
CA ALA A 145 -11.63 -7.18 -14.19
C ALA A 145 -10.97 -6.54 -12.95
N GLU A 146 -11.40 -6.92 -11.74
CA GLU A 146 -10.77 -6.47 -10.51
C GLU A 146 -9.34 -7.01 -10.38
N LEU A 147 -9.07 -8.24 -10.81
CA LEU A 147 -7.70 -8.79 -10.78
C LEU A 147 -6.78 -7.97 -11.68
N ILE A 148 -7.19 -7.74 -12.92
CA ILE A 148 -6.41 -6.96 -13.89
C ILE A 148 -6.17 -5.54 -13.37
N LYS A 149 -7.21 -4.92 -12.81
CA LYS A 149 -7.14 -3.58 -12.20
C LYS A 149 -6.11 -3.56 -11.07
N TRP A 150 -6.24 -4.43 -10.06
CA TRP A 150 -5.34 -4.43 -8.90
C TRP A 150 -3.90 -4.74 -9.28
N VAL A 151 -3.66 -5.77 -10.10
CA VAL A 151 -2.32 -6.13 -10.57
C VAL A 151 -1.68 -4.96 -11.32
N ARG A 152 -2.42 -4.33 -12.23
CA ARG A 152 -1.92 -3.17 -13.00
C ARG A 152 -1.60 -1.99 -12.08
N THR A 153 -2.50 -1.61 -11.18
CA THR A 153 -2.29 -0.44 -10.33
C THR A 153 -1.14 -0.65 -9.35
N ILE A 154 -1.02 -1.82 -8.74
CA ILE A 154 0.09 -2.14 -7.84
C ILE A 154 1.42 -2.11 -8.60
N ASN A 155 1.48 -2.73 -9.79
CA ASN A 155 2.70 -2.72 -10.60
C ASN A 155 3.11 -1.32 -11.06
N ASN A 156 2.15 -0.48 -11.45
CA ASN A 156 2.43 0.93 -11.80
C ASN A 156 3.04 1.69 -10.61
N ILE A 157 2.55 1.46 -9.40
CA ILE A 157 3.07 2.10 -8.20
C ILE A 157 4.46 1.55 -7.83
N ILE A 158 4.65 0.23 -7.93
CA ILE A 158 5.97 -0.41 -7.73
C ILE A 158 7.01 0.21 -8.69
N ASP A 159 6.65 0.39 -9.96
CA ASP A 159 7.53 0.96 -10.96
C ASP A 159 7.91 2.40 -10.61
N ILE A 160 6.94 3.25 -10.24
CA ILE A 160 7.19 4.64 -9.83
C ILE A 160 8.10 4.73 -8.60
N ILE A 161 7.90 3.85 -7.61
CA ILE A 161 8.69 3.87 -6.37
C ILE A 161 10.14 3.44 -6.65
N ARG A 162 10.35 2.47 -7.54
CA ARG A 162 11.68 1.89 -7.80
C ARG A 162 12.46 2.61 -8.90
N ASN A 163 11.74 3.23 -9.83
CA ASN A 163 12.30 3.99 -10.95
C ASN A 163 11.77 5.43 -10.89
N PRO A 164 12.12 6.21 -9.85
CA PRO A 164 11.71 7.61 -9.79
C PRO A 164 12.24 8.34 -11.03
N VAL A 165 11.34 8.99 -11.77
CA VAL A 165 11.72 9.85 -12.89
C VAL A 165 12.29 11.13 -12.28
N ASP A 166 13.56 11.41 -12.55
CA ASP A 166 14.26 12.65 -12.17
C ASP A 166 13.66 13.90 -12.86
#